data_AF-A0A503AHA6-F1
#
_entry.id   AF-A0A503AHA6-F1
#
_cell.length_a   1.000
_cell.length_b   1.000
_cell.length_c   1.000
_cell.angle_alpha   90.00
_cell.angle_beta   90.00
_cell.angle_gamma   90.00
#
_symmetry.space_group_name_H-M   'P 1'
#
loop_
_entity.id
_entity.type
_entity.pdbx_description
1 polymer ?
#
loop_
_entity_poly.entity_id
_entity_poly.type
_entity_poly.pdbx_seq_one_letter_code
_entity_poly.pdbx_strand_id
1 'polypeptide(L)'
;MDRKRIGIVLMGVMLALACTSSAAYGAAKCSPQSYRQAQATMTSRLLATGYSKPQAIFLMRNADRMTSALRADQLNDKARACGIDSARAYVLACLDKQLFPLSAGPGSPLDETKQTKGFWGRKRLTERELLFVSDFHACLGAAKEFLFRG
;
A
#
# COMPACT_ATOMS: atom_id res chain seq x y z
N MET A 1 -12.45 -62.06 12.22
CA MET A 1 -12.49 -61.55 13.60
C MET A 1 -11.27 -60.66 13.79
N ASP A 2 -11.29 -59.44 13.27
CA ASP A 2 -11.78 -58.25 13.98
C ASP A 2 -11.10 -58.02 15.33
N ARG A 3 -10.13 -57.10 15.33
CA ARG A 3 -10.05 -56.11 16.41
C ARG A 3 -9.45 -54.80 15.89
N LYS A 4 -10.25 -54.08 15.11
CA LYS A 4 -10.19 -52.62 14.97
C LYS A 4 -10.17 -52.01 16.38
N ARG A 5 -9.13 -51.22 16.70
CA ARG A 5 -9.11 -50.06 17.63
C ARG A 5 -7.67 -49.77 18.09
N ILE A 6 -6.90 -49.16 17.21
CA ILE A 6 -5.81 -48.24 17.59
C ILE A 6 -5.97 -47.11 16.58
N GLY A 7 -6.85 -46.14 16.84
CA GLY A 7 -6.57 -45.13 17.86
C GLY A 7 -5.98 -43.94 17.11
N ILE A 8 -6.82 -43.31 16.29
CA ILE A 8 -6.61 -42.14 15.45
C ILE A 8 -6.21 -40.97 16.36
N VAL A 9 -4.93 -40.81 16.70
CA VAL A 9 -4.40 -39.60 17.35
C VAL A 9 -2.92 -39.52 17.02
N LEU A 10 -2.54 -38.77 15.96
CA LEU A 10 -1.19 -38.15 15.78
C LEU A 10 -0.97 -37.57 14.37
N MET A 11 -1.97 -37.56 13.47
CA MET A 11 -1.94 -36.80 12.21
C MET A 11 -2.85 -35.56 12.29
N GLY A 12 -2.60 -34.68 13.26
CA GLY A 12 -3.45 -33.51 13.49
C GLY A 12 -2.73 -32.29 14.07
N VAL A 13 -1.39 -32.25 14.05
CA VAL A 13 -0.62 -31.14 14.63
C VAL A 13 0.55 -30.76 13.70
N MET A 14 0.25 -30.50 12.44
CA MET A 14 1.17 -29.84 11.49
C MET A 14 0.45 -28.75 10.67
N LEU A 15 -0.59 -28.15 11.25
CA LEU A 15 -1.29 -26.97 10.70
C LEU A 15 -1.39 -25.81 11.69
N ALA A 16 -0.44 -25.71 12.63
CA ALA A 16 -0.39 -24.64 13.63
C ALA A 16 0.80 -23.67 13.43
N LEU A 17 1.53 -23.76 12.31
CA LEU A 17 2.66 -22.87 11.99
C LEU A 17 2.40 -21.90 10.82
N ALA A 18 1.14 -21.74 10.39
CA ALA A 18 0.77 -20.79 9.34
C ALA A 18 0.07 -19.51 9.87
N CYS A 19 -0.14 -19.38 11.18
CA CYS A 19 -0.80 -18.21 11.77
C CYS A 19 0.12 -17.28 12.56
N THR A 20 1.44 -17.52 12.55
CA THR A 20 2.43 -16.55 13.07
C THR A 20 2.86 -15.56 11.99
N SER A 21 1.89 -15.05 11.22
CA SER A 21 1.98 -13.68 10.76
C SER A 21 1.57 -12.80 11.94
N SER A 22 2.41 -12.77 12.97
CA SER A 22 2.40 -11.69 13.94
C SER A 22 2.87 -10.42 13.25
N ALA A 23 2.12 -9.98 12.24
CA ALA A 23 1.83 -8.58 12.07
C ALA A 23 0.96 -8.15 13.26
N ALA A 24 1.52 -8.28 14.46
CA ALA A 24 1.31 -7.29 15.48
C ALA A 24 1.85 -5.99 14.85
N TYR A 25 1.01 -5.35 14.03
CA TYR A 25 1.09 -3.95 13.67
C TYR A 25 0.98 -3.19 15.00
N GLY A 26 2.07 -3.22 15.76
CA GLY A 26 2.17 -2.62 17.07
C GLY A 26 1.80 -1.16 16.93
N ALA A 27 0.70 -0.79 17.57
CA ALA A 27 0.21 0.56 17.79
C ALA A 27 0.75 1.59 16.79
N ALA A 28 0.05 1.81 15.68
CA ALA A 28 0.18 2.96 14.78
C ALA A 28 1.41 3.85 15.08
N LYS A 29 2.63 3.34 14.86
CA LYS A 29 3.83 4.11 15.16
C LYS A 29 3.76 5.30 14.20
N CYS A 30 3.69 6.50 14.77
CA CYS A 30 3.63 7.71 13.99
C CYS A 30 4.71 7.63 12.89
N SER A 31 4.36 8.06 11.67
CA SER A 31 5.31 8.09 10.58
C SER A 31 6.52 8.90 11.04
N PRO A 32 7.76 8.36 10.91
CA PRO A 32 8.96 9.09 11.25
C PRO A 32 9.26 10.21 10.25
N GLN A 33 8.53 10.25 9.14
CA GLN A 33 8.65 11.25 8.08
C GLN A 33 7.39 12.11 8.01
N SER A 34 7.57 13.39 7.69
CA SER A 34 6.45 14.24 7.29
C SER A 34 5.88 13.79 5.94
N TYR A 35 4.64 14.15 5.65
CA TYR A 35 4.02 13.83 4.39
C TYR A 35 4.80 14.41 3.19
N ARG A 36 5.35 15.62 3.34
CA ARG A 36 6.19 16.25 2.31
C ARG A 36 7.47 15.45 2.04
N GLN A 37 8.11 14.92 3.09
CA GLN A 37 9.29 14.05 2.94
C GLN A 37 8.93 12.73 2.26
N ALA A 38 7.79 12.13 2.61
CA ALA A 38 7.29 10.92 1.96
C ALA A 38 6.98 11.15 0.48
N GLN A 39 6.40 12.30 0.12
CA GLN A 39 6.17 12.69 -1.28
C GLN A 39 7.46 12.82 -2.08
N ALA A 40 8.45 13.51 -1.52
CA ALA A 40 9.76 13.69 -2.17
C ALA A 40 10.43 12.32 -2.39
N THR A 41 10.43 11.47 -1.36
CA THR A 41 10.99 10.11 -1.42
C THR A 41 10.31 9.26 -2.49
N MET A 42 8.98 9.22 -2.48
CA MET A 42 8.19 8.49 -3.47
C MET A 42 8.49 8.98 -4.89
N THR A 43 8.50 10.30 -5.10
CA THR A 43 8.81 10.89 -6.42
C THR A 43 10.20 10.47 -6.91
N SER A 44 11.22 10.57 -6.05
CA SER A 44 12.58 10.12 -6.39
C SER A 44 12.63 8.64 -6.74
N ARG A 45 11.91 7.79 -6.00
CA ARG A 45 11.87 6.36 -6.29
C ARG A 45 11.13 6.01 -7.57
N LEU A 46 10.02 6.68 -7.88
CA LEU A 46 9.34 6.51 -9.17
C LEU A 46 10.32 6.79 -10.32
N LEU A 47 11.03 7.93 -10.26
CA LEU A 47 12.01 8.27 -11.30
C LEU A 47 13.15 7.24 -11.39
N ALA A 48 13.67 6.80 -10.24
CA ALA A 48 14.74 5.80 -10.18
C ALA A 48 14.33 4.41 -10.72
N THR A 49 13.03 4.13 -10.77
CA THR A 49 12.47 2.83 -11.18
C THR A 49 11.78 2.88 -12.54
N GLY A 50 12.17 3.85 -13.39
CA GLY A 50 11.77 3.87 -14.79
C GLY A 50 10.48 4.62 -15.09
N TYR A 51 9.81 5.23 -14.10
CA TYR A 51 8.73 6.16 -14.40
C TYR A 51 9.32 7.44 -15.01
N SER A 52 8.74 7.89 -16.12
CA SER A 52 9.06 9.19 -16.69
C SER A 52 8.60 10.34 -15.79
N LYS A 53 9.21 11.52 -15.94
CA LYS A 53 8.82 12.73 -15.21
C LYS A 53 7.33 13.08 -15.36
N PRO A 54 6.71 13.03 -16.56
CA PRO A 54 5.27 13.24 -16.70
C PRO A 54 4.40 12.22 -15.97
N GLN A 55 4.81 10.96 -15.91
CA GLN A 55 4.11 9.91 -15.15
C GLN A 55 4.20 10.20 -13.65
N ALA A 56 5.40 10.44 -13.12
CA ALA A 56 5.59 10.74 -11.71
C ALA A 56 4.77 11.97 -11.27
N ILE A 57 4.77 13.06 -12.05
CA ILE A 57 3.95 14.25 -11.79
C ILE A 57 2.45 13.91 -11.80
N PHE A 58 1.99 13.16 -12.80
CA PHE A 58 0.58 12.76 -12.90
C PHE A 58 0.14 11.94 -11.69
N LEU A 59 0.92 10.92 -11.32
CA LEU A 59 0.62 10.01 -10.23
C LEU A 59 0.63 10.73 -8.89
N MET A 60 1.70 11.46 -8.59
CA MET A 60 1.87 12.14 -7.30
C MET A 60 0.87 13.28 -7.10
N ARG A 61 0.51 14.03 -8.16
CA ARG A 61 -0.53 15.06 -8.06
C ARG A 61 -1.90 14.46 -7.69
N ASN A 62 -2.25 13.31 -8.26
CA ASN A 62 -3.53 12.67 -7.96
C ASN A 62 -3.52 11.99 -6.59
N ALA A 63 -2.41 11.34 -6.22
CA ALA A 63 -2.20 10.82 -4.88
C ALA A 63 -2.37 11.93 -3.83
N ASP A 64 -1.76 13.10 -4.07
CA ASP A 64 -1.86 14.26 -3.19
C ASP A 64 -3.27 14.81 -3.03
N ARG A 65 -4.00 14.95 -4.15
CA ARG A 65 -5.41 15.36 -4.10
C ARG A 65 -6.25 14.40 -3.26
N MET A 66 -5.95 13.10 -3.31
CA MET A 66 -6.73 12.09 -2.58
C MET A 66 -6.35 11.97 -1.11
N THR A 67 -5.07 12.05 -0.77
CA THR A 67 -4.59 12.03 0.63
C THR A 67 -4.92 13.33 1.37
N SER A 68 -4.95 14.48 0.68
CA SER A 68 -5.35 15.76 1.26
C SER A 68 -6.83 15.80 1.68
N ALA A 69 -7.67 14.95 1.09
CA ALA A 69 -9.06 14.78 1.52
C ALA A 69 -9.21 14.07 2.88
N LEU A 70 -8.16 13.42 3.39
CA LEU A 70 -8.13 12.88 4.75
C LEU A 70 -8.12 14.04 5.76
N ARG A 71 -9.00 13.97 6.77
CA ARG A 71 -9.19 15.04 7.74
C ARG A 71 -8.79 14.65 9.16
N ALA A 72 -8.22 15.59 9.89
CA ALA A 72 -7.69 15.37 11.24
C ALA A 72 -8.78 15.03 12.27
N ASP A 73 -9.97 15.62 12.13
CA ASP A 73 -11.13 15.38 13.00
C ASP A 73 -11.62 13.93 12.95
N GLN A 74 -11.41 13.26 11.80
CA GLN A 74 -11.79 11.88 11.54
C GLN A 74 -10.76 10.86 12.03
N LEU A 75 -9.63 11.28 12.61
CA LEU A 75 -8.64 10.35 13.15
C LEU A 75 -9.19 9.62 14.38
N ASN A 76 -8.88 8.32 14.46
CA ASN A 76 -9.10 7.54 15.67
C ASN A 76 -8.12 7.95 16.79
N ASP A 77 -8.33 7.47 18.01
CA ASP A 77 -7.60 7.97 19.18
C ASP A 77 -6.09 7.70 19.09
N LYS A 78 -5.71 6.55 18.51
CA LYS A 78 -4.31 6.18 18.30
C LYS A 78 -3.63 7.11 17.28
N ALA A 79 -4.27 7.34 16.14
CA ALA A 79 -3.72 8.16 15.08
C ALA A 79 -3.76 9.67 15.39
N ARG A 80 -4.71 10.11 16.24
CA ARG A 80 -4.83 11.51 16.67
C ARG A 80 -3.57 12.00 17.38
N ALA A 81 -2.95 11.15 18.20
CA ALA A 81 -1.67 11.46 18.87
C ALA A 81 -0.53 11.72 17.87
N CYS A 82 -0.57 11.09 16.70
CA CYS A 82 0.42 11.25 15.63
C CYS A 82 0.13 12.42 14.68
N GLY A 83 -1.13 12.87 14.63
CA GLY A 83 -1.58 13.93 13.73
C GLY A 83 -1.81 13.49 12.29
N ILE A 84 -2.49 14.35 11.54
CA ILE A 84 -2.94 14.06 10.17
C ILE A 84 -1.79 13.90 9.17
N ASP A 85 -0.68 14.61 9.40
CA ASP A 85 0.49 14.54 8.52
C ASP A 85 1.11 13.13 8.55
N SER A 86 1.23 12.55 9.75
CA SER A 86 1.67 11.17 9.94
C SER A 86 0.74 10.18 9.24
N ALA A 87 -0.58 10.36 9.34
CA ALA A 87 -1.55 9.48 8.69
C ALA A 87 -1.49 9.56 7.16
N ARG A 88 -1.23 10.75 6.60
CA ARG A 88 -1.01 10.91 5.15
C ARG A 88 0.32 10.29 4.70
N ALA A 89 1.38 10.48 5.48
CA ALA A 89 2.68 9.85 5.22
C ALA A 89 2.60 8.32 5.26
N TYR A 90 1.76 7.75 6.15
CA TYR A 90 1.50 6.31 6.21
C TYR A 90 1.01 5.73 4.88
N VAL A 91 0.12 6.44 4.16
CA VAL A 91 -0.36 6.00 2.83
C VAL A 91 0.80 5.83 1.85
N LEU A 92 1.70 6.81 1.80
CA LEU A 92 2.85 6.77 0.90
C LEU A 92 3.92 5.75 1.35
N ALA A 93 4.09 5.55 2.65
CA ALA A 93 4.99 4.54 3.19
C ALA A 93 4.49 3.11 2.92
N CYS A 94 3.17 2.89 2.98
CA CYS A 94 2.56 1.65 2.53
C CYS A 94 2.80 1.43 1.04
N LEU A 95 2.55 2.45 0.23
CA LEU A 95 2.72 2.39 -1.22
C LEU A 95 4.16 2.10 -1.62
N ASP A 96 5.13 2.72 -0.93
CA ASP A 96 6.57 2.51 -1.16
C ASP A 96 6.94 1.03 -0.99
N LYS A 97 6.41 0.40 0.06
CA LYS A 97 6.67 -1.02 0.35
C LYS A 97 6.01 -1.96 -0.65
N GLN A 98 4.85 -1.60 -1.19
CA GLN A 98 4.14 -2.43 -2.17
C GLN A 98 4.75 -2.32 -3.57
N LEU A 99 5.11 -1.11 -4.00
CA LEU A 99 5.60 -0.87 -5.37
C LEU A 99 7.07 -1.23 -5.60
N PHE A 100 7.96 -0.92 -4.66
CA PHE A 100 9.41 -0.98 -4.92
C PHE A 100 10.15 -2.30 -4.68
N PRO A 101 9.49 -3.46 -4.46
CA PRO A 101 10.08 -4.74 -4.83
C PRO A 101 10.25 -4.90 -6.35
N LEU A 102 9.55 -4.09 -7.16
CA LEU A 102 9.57 -4.16 -8.62
C LEU A 102 10.77 -3.42 -9.20
N SER A 103 11.89 -4.13 -9.39
CA SER A 103 13.02 -3.63 -10.17
C SER A 103 12.75 -3.80 -11.67
N ALA A 104 12.11 -2.81 -12.28
CA ALA A 104 11.85 -2.81 -13.72
C ALA A 104 12.39 -1.52 -14.34
N GLY A 105 13.53 -1.61 -15.01
CA GLY A 105 14.11 -0.50 -15.77
C GLY A 105 13.27 -0.13 -17.02
N PRO A 106 13.76 0.82 -17.83
CA PRO A 106 13.13 1.20 -19.10
C PRO A 106 13.04 0.00 -20.06
N GLY A 107 11.93 -0.12 -20.79
CA GLY A 107 11.68 -1.23 -21.71
C GLY A 107 11.07 -2.45 -21.03
N SER A 108 10.54 -2.28 -19.82
CA SER A 108 9.80 -3.32 -19.11
C SER A 108 8.43 -3.55 -19.75
N PRO A 109 7.84 -4.76 -19.68
CA PRO A 109 6.43 -4.99 -20.00
C PRO A 109 5.50 -4.01 -19.27
N LEU A 110 5.94 -3.51 -18.11
CA LEU A 110 5.21 -2.50 -17.34
C LEU A 110 5.04 -1.15 -18.07
N ASP A 111 5.81 -0.89 -19.12
CA ASP A 111 5.73 0.33 -19.91
C ASP A 111 4.66 0.23 -21.03
N GLU A 112 4.05 -0.95 -21.21
CA GLU A 112 2.94 -1.13 -22.15
C GLU A 112 1.72 -0.29 -21.75
N THR A 113 1.17 0.44 -22.73
CA THR A 113 -0.03 1.24 -22.53
C THR A 113 -1.30 0.41 -22.71
N LYS A 114 -2.18 0.46 -21.72
CA LYS A 114 -3.52 -0.14 -21.76
C LYS A 114 -4.59 0.93 -21.89
N GLN A 115 -5.69 0.58 -22.57
CA GLN A 115 -6.94 1.35 -22.47
C GLN A 115 -7.62 1.03 -21.14
N THR A 116 -8.16 2.06 -20.50
CA THR A 116 -8.82 1.98 -19.20
C THR A 116 -10.18 2.67 -19.27
N LYS A 117 -11.02 2.42 -18.27
CA LYS A 117 -12.31 3.14 -18.11
C LYS A 117 -12.13 4.64 -17.80
N GLY A 118 -10.90 5.11 -17.58
CA GLY A 118 -10.62 6.52 -17.26
C GLY A 118 -10.17 6.74 -15.82
N PHE A 119 -9.08 6.10 -15.37
CA PHE A 119 -8.56 6.33 -14.03
C PHE A 119 -7.90 7.70 -13.92
N TRP A 120 -8.27 8.45 -12.87
CA TRP A 120 -7.76 9.80 -12.59
C TRP A 120 -7.80 10.76 -13.80
N GLY A 121 -8.81 10.60 -14.66
CA GLY A 121 -9.01 11.44 -15.85
C GLY A 121 -8.20 11.02 -17.08
N ARG A 122 -7.48 9.90 -17.06
CA ARG A 122 -6.75 9.35 -18.21
C ARG A 122 -7.32 7.99 -18.64
N LYS A 123 -7.64 7.87 -19.93
CA LYS A 123 -8.12 6.62 -20.56
C LYS A 123 -6.99 5.71 -21.07
N ARG A 124 -5.76 6.20 -21.09
CA ARG A 124 -4.57 5.46 -21.48
C ARG A 124 -3.55 5.60 -20.37
N LEU A 125 -3.13 4.47 -19.81
CA LEU A 125 -2.14 4.39 -18.75
C LEU A 125 -1.23 3.21 -19.04
N THR A 126 0.04 3.34 -18.69
CA THR A 126 0.97 2.22 -18.67
C THR A 126 0.58 1.21 -17.58
N GLU A 127 0.95 -0.06 -17.73
CA GLU A 127 0.76 -1.07 -16.69
C GLU A 127 1.39 -0.62 -15.36
N ARG A 128 2.54 0.04 -15.40
CA ARG A 128 3.21 0.60 -14.21
C ARG A 128 2.42 1.71 -13.52
N GLU A 129 1.77 2.58 -14.29
CA GLU A 129 0.84 3.58 -13.74
C GLU A 129 -0.39 2.91 -13.15
N LEU A 130 -0.89 1.83 -13.75
CA LEU A 130 -2.02 1.07 -13.23
C LEU A 130 -1.69 0.36 -11.91
N LEU A 131 -0.51 -0.24 -11.79
CA LEU A 131 -0.01 -0.81 -10.53
C LEU A 131 0.06 0.26 -9.44
N PHE A 132 0.63 1.42 -9.75
CA PHE A 132 0.65 2.55 -8.81
C PHE A 132 -0.77 2.92 -8.34
N VAL A 133 -1.71 3.08 -9.28
CA VAL A 133 -3.09 3.45 -8.96
C VAL A 133 -3.73 2.41 -8.05
N SER A 134 -3.58 1.12 -8.38
CA SER A 134 -4.12 0.01 -7.61
C SER A 134 -3.59 0.00 -6.17
N ASP A 135 -2.26 -0.03 -6.01
CA ASP A 135 -1.61 -0.11 -4.70
C ASP A 135 -1.87 1.15 -3.88
N PHE A 136 -1.93 2.33 -4.52
CA PHE A 136 -2.31 3.57 -3.83
C PHE A 136 -3.71 3.46 -3.23
N HIS A 137 -4.68 2.94 -3.99
CA HIS A 137 -6.04 2.77 -3.50
C HIS A 137 -6.13 1.73 -2.37
N ALA A 138 -5.37 0.64 -2.45
CA ALA A 138 -5.27 -0.35 -1.40
C ALA A 138 -4.69 0.26 -0.10
N CYS A 139 -3.56 0.96 -0.20
CA CYS A 139 -2.93 1.64 0.93
C CYS A 139 -3.79 2.76 1.53
N LEU A 140 -4.52 3.51 0.70
CA LEU A 140 -5.47 4.52 1.16
C LEU A 140 -6.64 3.87 1.91
N GLY A 141 -7.16 2.74 1.41
CA GLY A 141 -8.20 1.96 2.07
C GLY A 141 -7.74 1.46 3.43
N ALA A 142 -6.57 0.83 3.49
CA ALA A 142 -5.96 0.37 4.74
C ALA A 142 -5.73 1.53 5.72
N ALA A 143 -5.24 2.68 5.26
CA ALA A 143 -5.08 3.84 6.12
C ALA A 143 -6.42 4.29 6.73
N LYS A 144 -7.49 4.35 5.93
CA LYS A 144 -8.85 4.67 6.41
C LYS A 144 -9.33 3.69 7.47
N GLU A 145 -9.14 2.40 7.25
CA GLU A 145 -9.54 1.34 8.18
C GLU A 145 -8.77 1.41 9.52
N PHE A 146 -7.45 1.62 9.48
CA PHE A 146 -6.61 1.51 10.67
C PHE A 146 -6.38 2.83 11.42
N LEU A 147 -6.51 3.98 10.75
CA LEU A 147 -6.14 5.29 11.32
C LEU A 147 -7.33 6.24 11.47
N PHE A 148 -8.45 5.99 10.79
CA PHE A 148 -9.61 6.86 10.83
C PHE A 148 -10.79 6.16 11.51
N ARG A 149 -11.72 6.96 12.01
CA ARG A 149 -13.02 6.49 12.48
C ARG A 149 -13.85 6.27 11.20
N GLY A 150 -14.37 5.05 11.04
CA GLY A 150 -15.15 4.64 9.86
C GLY A 150 -16.37 5.52 9.63
#